data_AF-I7MAR3-F1
#
_entry.id   AF-I7MAR3-F1
#
_cell.length_a   1.000
_cell.length_b   1.000
_cell.length_c   1.000
_cell.angle_alpha   90.00
_cell.angle_beta   90.00
_cell.angle_gamma   90.00
#
_symmetry.space_group_name_H-M   'P 1'
#
loop_
_entity.id
_entity.type
_entity.pdbx_description
1 polymer ?
#
loop_
_entity_poly.entity_id
_entity_poly.type
_entity_poly.pdbx_seq_one_letter_code
_entity_poly.pdbx_strand_id
1 'polypeptide(L)'
;MNQSNISNNQRRITFSSHLPQVKNDANLSEPEEKFTELEEKFIQVIKEKFAKMKKEKKEQKDLMIQGRFQIFLKSKDFLRLIVSIYDYCTDLNKIEKKHSILEEEAKDRINAPPQLLASEIQRITAKAKECSIAYSLVILHWGNLRDRNKDQNFFDSMIYILERIMEEFFDRHDYKKVKEEINRLFRTNTFNMQKRRHIVDEYIKKFPQMNDAGDLKKENPEKIIQKVEQRFNVPNLNIKLQMNAEKSEIKPMFIKNTPCGSYNARSPLVALLYPSTKEKMHIYDKDRKKRQSSIGGSRILNENEVSFMIRHDRYKQQNLQKAQRGNSLLSMSFL
;
A
#
# COMPACT_ATOMS: atom_id res chain seq x y z
N MET A 1 35.73 -47.29 26.05
CA MET A 1 34.54 -46.42 26.10
C MET A 1 35.01 -44.98 25.89
N ASN A 2 35.00 -44.50 24.66
CA ASN A 2 35.50 -43.17 24.29
C ASN A 2 34.31 -42.22 24.12
N GLN A 3 34.24 -41.18 24.95
CA GLN A 3 33.31 -40.07 24.80
C GLN A 3 33.92 -39.02 23.85
N SER A 4 33.30 -38.84 22.70
CA SER A 4 33.65 -37.79 21.74
C SER A 4 32.87 -36.51 22.05
N ASN A 5 33.57 -35.53 22.61
CA ASN A 5 33.11 -34.15 22.74
C ASN A 5 33.14 -33.46 21.37
N ILE A 6 31.97 -33.19 20.80
CA ILE A 6 31.82 -32.38 19.59
C ILE A 6 31.63 -30.91 20.02
N SER A 7 32.67 -30.10 19.83
CA SER A 7 32.61 -28.65 20.05
C SER A 7 31.77 -27.97 18.96
N ASN A 8 30.67 -27.35 19.35
CA ASN A 8 29.86 -26.50 18.48
C ASN A 8 30.58 -25.16 18.20
N ASN A 9 31.32 -25.11 17.10
CA ASN A 9 31.92 -23.89 16.59
C ASN A 9 30.86 -23.07 15.81
N GLN A 10 30.09 -22.24 16.53
CA GLN A 10 29.21 -21.25 15.92
C GLN A 10 30.05 -20.12 15.31
N ARG A 11 30.29 -20.18 14.00
CA ARG A 11 30.82 -19.06 13.22
C ARG A 11 29.79 -17.92 13.20
N ARG A 12 29.98 -16.95 14.08
CA ARG A 12 29.29 -15.66 14.07
C ARG A 12 29.72 -14.90 12.81
N ILE A 13 28.89 -14.88 11.78
CA ILE A 13 29.09 -14.02 10.60
C ILE A 13 28.82 -12.59 11.07
N THR A 14 29.86 -11.88 11.49
CA THR A 14 29.83 -10.44 11.66
C THR A 14 29.83 -9.82 10.27
N PHE A 15 28.69 -9.30 9.82
CA PHE A 15 28.66 -8.38 8.69
C PHE A 15 29.42 -7.12 9.13
N SER A 16 30.67 -7.00 8.71
CA SER A 16 31.41 -5.74 8.77
C SER A 16 30.71 -4.76 7.85
N SER A 17 29.90 -3.87 8.42
CA SER A 17 29.31 -2.74 7.72
C SER A 17 30.39 -1.68 7.49
N HIS A 18 31.35 -1.96 6.61
CA HIS A 18 32.11 -0.90 5.95
C HIS A 18 31.24 -0.32 4.83
N LEU A 19 30.20 0.41 5.22
CA LEU A 19 29.66 1.45 4.36
C LEU A 19 30.73 2.55 4.29
N PRO A 20 31.10 3.04 3.10
CA PRO A 20 32.02 4.16 2.99
C PRO A 20 31.48 5.31 3.85
N GLN A 21 32.25 5.71 4.86
CA GLN A 21 31.98 6.95 5.57
C GLN A 21 32.20 8.08 4.58
N VAL A 22 31.09 8.54 3.98
CA VAL A 22 31.05 9.81 3.29
C VAL A 22 31.47 10.84 4.32
N LYS A 23 32.66 11.43 4.13
CA LYS A 23 33.13 12.55 4.94
C LYS A 23 32.09 13.66 4.80
N ASN A 24 31.39 13.93 5.90
CA ASN A 24 30.41 15.00 6.04
C ASN A 24 31.14 16.36 6.09
N ASP A 25 31.80 16.74 4.99
CA ASP A 25 32.37 18.08 4.82
C ASP A 25 31.38 18.94 4.03
N ALA A 26 30.25 19.23 4.67
CA ALA A 26 29.35 20.30 4.27
C ALA A 26 28.47 20.69 5.47
N ASN A 27 28.92 21.68 6.24
CA ASN A 27 28.04 22.53 7.05
C ASN A 27 27.15 23.37 6.09
N LEU A 28 26.35 22.73 5.25
CA LEU A 28 25.16 23.37 4.72
C LEU A 28 24.13 23.27 5.84
N SER A 29 23.94 24.37 6.57
CA SER A 29 22.75 24.54 7.40
C SER A 29 21.54 24.35 6.49
N GLU A 30 20.91 23.18 6.56
CA GLU A 30 19.63 22.96 5.88
C GLU A 30 18.70 24.10 6.30
N PRO A 31 18.12 24.85 5.36
CA PRO A 31 17.23 25.95 5.70
C PRO A 31 16.15 25.41 6.63
N GLU A 32 15.94 26.06 7.78
CA GLU A 32 14.89 25.69 8.72
C GLU A 32 13.55 25.73 7.98
N GLU A 33 13.05 24.55 7.66
CA GLU A 33 11.80 24.36 6.94
C GLU A 33 10.67 24.82 7.87
N LYS A 34 10.12 26.02 7.60
CA LYS A 34 9.03 26.57 8.40
C LYS A 34 7.77 25.73 8.17
N PHE A 35 7.24 25.17 9.25
CA PHE A 35 5.98 24.45 9.22
C PHE A 35 4.81 25.40 8.93
N THR A 36 3.80 24.89 8.26
CA THR A 36 2.52 25.59 8.08
C THR A 36 1.72 25.58 9.40
N GLU A 37 0.83 26.56 9.59
CA GLU A 37 -0.04 26.64 10.79
C GLU A 37 -0.85 25.34 11.01
N LEU A 38 -1.30 24.72 9.92
CA LEU A 38 -2.00 23.44 9.96
C LEU A 38 -1.11 22.30 10.46
N GLU A 39 0.15 22.24 10.04
CA GLU A 39 1.11 21.24 10.49
C GLU A 39 1.46 21.42 11.97
N GLU A 40 1.62 22.65 12.43
CA GLU A 40 1.82 22.94 13.85
C GLU A 40 0.64 22.45 14.70
N LYS A 41 -0.58 22.69 14.22
CA LYS A 41 -1.80 22.17 14.86
C LYS A 41 -1.81 20.64 14.89
N PHE A 42 -1.43 19.97 13.80
CA PHE A 42 -1.28 18.51 13.79
C PHE A 42 -0.25 18.02 14.80
N ILE A 43 0.93 18.65 14.86
CA ILE A 43 1.99 18.30 15.82
C ILE A 43 1.47 18.39 17.26
N GLN A 44 0.69 19.42 17.57
CA GLN A 44 0.08 19.58 18.89
C GLN A 44 -0.93 18.47 19.20
N VAL A 45 -1.86 18.19 18.28
CA VAL A 45 -2.86 17.12 18.44
C VAL A 45 -2.19 15.74 18.55
N ILE A 46 -1.14 15.46 17.78
CA ILE A 46 -0.37 14.21 17.86
C ILE A 46 0.18 14.02 19.27
N LYS A 47 0.81 15.05 19.85
CA LYS A 47 1.36 14.99 21.21
C LYS A 47 0.28 14.67 22.25
N GLU A 48 -0.86 15.35 22.17
CA GLU A 48 -1.98 15.15 23.09
C GLU A 48 -2.58 13.74 22.97
N LYS A 49 -2.92 13.32 21.75
CA LYS A 49 -3.54 12.02 21.49
C LYS A 49 -2.60 10.88 21.82
N PHE A 50 -1.31 11.03 21.56
CA PHE A 50 -0.33 10.01 21.94
C PHE A 50 -0.14 9.92 23.46
N ALA A 51 -0.22 11.03 24.18
CA ALA A 51 -0.21 11.00 25.64
C ALA A 51 -1.44 10.27 26.21
N LYS A 52 -2.63 10.48 25.62
CA LYS A 52 -3.85 9.73 25.95
C LYS A 52 -3.70 8.24 25.65
N MET A 53 -3.22 7.89 24.46
CA MET A 53 -2.95 6.50 24.06
C MET A 53 -1.98 5.78 25.03
N LYS A 54 -0.97 6.47 25.55
CA LYS A 54 -0.06 5.92 26.58
C LYS A 54 -0.76 5.67 27.92
N LYS A 55 -1.74 6.50 28.30
CA LYS A 55 -2.56 6.29 29.50
C LYS A 55 -3.48 5.08 29.30
N GLU A 56 -4.19 5.03 28.17
CA GLU A 56 -5.05 3.90 27.79
C GLU A 56 -4.29 2.57 27.77
N LYS A 57 -3.04 2.53 27.30
CA LYS A 57 -2.19 1.33 27.36
C LYS A 57 -1.95 0.80 28.78
N LYS A 58 -1.96 1.68 29.80
CA LYS A 58 -1.81 1.24 31.20
C LYS A 58 -3.07 0.52 31.68
N GLU A 59 -4.23 0.89 31.15
CA GLU A 59 -5.53 0.33 31.48
C GLU A 59 -5.85 -0.93 30.65
N GLN A 60 -5.52 -0.89 29.35
CA GLN A 60 -5.75 -1.96 28.38
C GLN A 60 -4.43 -2.62 27.98
N LYS A 61 -4.17 -3.81 28.55
CA LYS A 61 -2.92 -4.57 28.30
C LYS A 61 -2.76 -5.01 26.84
N ASP A 62 -3.84 -5.03 26.06
CA ASP A 62 -3.85 -5.47 24.67
C ASP A 62 -3.29 -4.41 23.69
N LEU A 63 -3.15 -3.15 24.13
CA LEU A 63 -2.67 -2.08 23.26
C LEU A 63 -1.14 -2.10 23.09
N MET A 64 -0.68 -2.66 21.99
CA MET A 64 0.75 -2.87 21.72
C MET A 64 1.46 -1.68 21.06
N ILE A 65 1.81 -0.66 21.86
CA ILE A 65 2.64 0.46 21.39
C ILE A 65 4.12 0.05 21.34
N GLN A 66 4.76 0.14 20.17
CA GLN A 66 6.19 -0.12 19.98
C GLN A 66 7.08 1.02 20.43
N GLY A 67 8.30 0.72 20.91
CA GLY A 67 9.26 1.74 21.33
C GLY A 67 9.60 2.76 20.22
N ARG A 68 9.81 2.27 18.98
CA ARG A 68 10.08 3.13 17.82
C ARG A 68 8.90 3.99 17.36
N PHE A 69 7.68 3.68 17.82
CA PHE A 69 6.48 4.38 17.40
C PHE A 69 6.51 5.87 17.79
N GLN A 70 7.07 6.20 18.96
CA GLN A 70 7.23 7.59 19.36
C GLN A 70 8.15 8.40 18.44
N ILE A 71 9.17 7.76 17.87
CA ILE A 71 10.09 8.41 16.91
C ILE A 71 9.35 8.62 15.58
N PHE A 72 8.61 7.60 15.14
CA PHE A 72 7.76 7.68 13.95
C PHE A 72 6.75 8.83 14.02
N LEU A 73 6.07 9.03 15.15
CA LEU A 73 5.09 10.11 15.29
C LEU A 73 5.69 11.53 15.15
N LYS A 74 7.02 11.66 15.32
CA LYS A 74 7.75 12.91 15.13
C LYS A 74 8.39 13.03 13.73
N SER A 75 8.27 11.99 12.90
CA SER A 75 8.90 11.95 11.59
C SER A 75 8.14 12.80 10.57
N LYS A 76 8.86 13.35 9.60
CA LYS A 76 8.27 14.04 8.44
C LYS A 76 7.35 13.11 7.63
N ASP A 77 7.66 11.81 7.57
CA ASP A 77 6.81 10.82 6.87
C ASP A 77 5.41 10.73 7.47
N PHE A 78 5.30 10.70 8.80
CA PHE A 78 4.01 10.63 9.47
C PHE A 78 3.21 11.91 9.33
N LEU A 79 3.86 13.07 9.48
CA LEU A 79 3.21 14.37 9.27
C LEU A 79 2.69 14.49 7.83
N ARG A 80 3.51 14.15 6.84
CA ARG A 80 3.13 14.11 5.42
C ARG A 80 1.94 13.18 5.18
N LEU A 81 1.93 12.00 5.79
CA LEU A 81 0.82 11.06 5.69
C LEU A 81 -0.47 11.66 6.25
N ILE A 82 -0.43 12.28 7.43
CA ILE A 82 -1.60 12.92 8.05
C ILE A 82 -2.14 14.02 7.16
N VAL A 83 -1.29 14.94 6.70
CA VAL A 83 -1.70 16.06 5.84
C VAL A 83 -2.35 15.54 4.55
N SER A 84 -1.75 14.55 3.88
CA SER A 84 -2.33 13.96 2.69
C SER A 84 -3.70 13.33 2.96
N ILE A 85 -3.85 12.56 4.04
CA ILE A 85 -5.15 11.95 4.41
C ILE A 85 -6.18 13.03 4.72
N TYR A 86 -5.81 14.06 5.47
CA TYR A 86 -6.69 15.17 5.81
C TYR A 86 -7.20 15.89 4.55
N ASP A 87 -6.29 16.23 3.63
CA ASP A 87 -6.64 16.89 2.37
C ASP A 87 -7.56 16.03 1.50
N TYR A 88 -7.30 14.72 1.45
CA TYR A 88 -8.13 13.76 0.76
C TYR A 88 -9.52 13.66 1.36
N CYS A 89 -9.63 13.42 2.68
CA CYS A 89 -10.90 13.30 3.38
C CYS A 89 -11.72 14.59 3.36
N THR A 90 -11.06 15.75 3.40
CA THR A 90 -11.72 17.06 3.31
C THR A 90 -12.38 17.25 1.95
N ASP A 91 -11.66 16.99 0.86
CA ASP A 91 -12.23 17.09 -0.50
C ASP A 91 -13.30 16.05 -0.76
N LEU A 92 -13.10 14.85 -0.22
CA LEU A 92 -14.06 13.77 -0.29
C LEU A 92 -15.39 14.17 0.35
N ASN A 93 -15.34 14.66 1.58
CA ASN A 93 -16.52 15.10 2.31
C ASN A 93 -17.24 16.27 1.61
N LYS A 94 -16.50 17.23 1.03
CA LYS A 94 -17.09 18.32 0.22
C LYS A 94 -17.86 17.79 -0.98
N ILE A 95 -17.28 16.82 -1.69
CA ILE A 95 -17.91 16.22 -2.88
C ILE A 95 -19.12 15.38 -2.49
N GLU A 96 -19.06 14.66 -1.37
CA GLU A 96 -20.21 13.91 -0.86
C GLU A 96 -21.37 14.82 -0.46
N LYS A 97 -21.10 15.92 0.27
CA LYS A 97 -22.15 16.90 0.62
C LYS A 97 -22.81 17.49 -0.62
N LYS A 98 -22.00 17.90 -1.61
CA LYS A 98 -22.50 18.39 -2.90
C LYS A 98 -23.37 17.34 -3.59
N HIS A 99 -22.93 16.09 -3.62
CA HIS A 99 -23.70 15.01 -4.24
C HIS A 99 -25.03 14.75 -3.53
N SER A 100 -25.06 14.77 -2.19
CA SER A 100 -26.30 14.61 -1.43
C SER A 100 -27.32 15.70 -1.73
N ILE A 101 -26.89 16.96 -1.83
CA ILE A 101 -27.77 18.09 -2.21
C ILE A 101 -28.33 17.87 -3.62
N LEU A 102 -27.46 17.49 -4.57
CA LEU A 102 -27.86 17.23 -5.95
C LEU A 102 -28.84 16.05 -6.08
N GLU A 103 -28.71 15.02 -5.24
CA GLU A 103 -29.65 13.90 -5.19
C GLU A 103 -31.01 14.30 -4.61
N GLU A 104 -31.03 15.18 -3.61
CA GLU A 104 -32.28 15.73 -3.07
C GLU A 104 -32.99 16.60 -4.11
N GLU A 105 -32.29 17.53 -4.75
CA GLU A 105 -32.84 18.36 -5.83
C GLU A 105 -33.33 17.54 -7.04
N ALA A 106 -32.68 16.41 -7.32
CA ALA A 106 -33.07 15.50 -8.40
C ALA A 106 -34.26 14.61 -8.06
N LYS A 107 -34.67 14.48 -6.79
CA LYS A 107 -35.95 13.84 -6.45
C LYS A 107 -37.12 14.75 -6.76
N ASP A 108 -36.91 16.06 -6.64
CA ASP A 108 -37.93 17.07 -6.92
C ASP A 108 -38.12 17.32 -8.42
N ARG A 109 -37.13 16.95 -9.24
CA ARG A 109 -37.16 17.05 -10.70
C ARG A 109 -37.31 15.64 -11.27
N ILE A 110 -38.16 15.41 -12.28
CA ILE A 110 -38.28 14.08 -12.96
C ILE A 110 -37.05 13.81 -13.85
N ASN A 111 -35.87 14.30 -13.49
CA ASN A 111 -34.63 14.25 -14.26
C ASN A 111 -33.59 13.42 -13.53
N ALA A 112 -32.69 12.81 -14.30
CA ALA A 112 -31.57 12.06 -13.74
C ALA A 112 -30.69 12.97 -12.85
N PRO A 113 -30.14 12.44 -11.74
CA PRO A 113 -29.29 13.21 -10.85
C PRO A 113 -28.06 13.71 -11.60
N PRO A 114 -27.69 15.00 -11.44
CA PRO A 114 -26.54 15.56 -12.12
C PRO A 114 -25.26 14.84 -11.69
N GLN A 115 -24.45 14.48 -12.68
CA GLN A 115 -23.20 13.77 -12.46
C GLN A 115 -22.10 14.72 -11.96
N LEU A 116 -21.20 14.20 -11.12
CA LEU A 116 -20.00 14.93 -10.71
C LEU A 116 -19.15 15.32 -11.92
N LEU A 117 -18.50 16.48 -11.82
CA LEU A 117 -17.63 16.95 -12.89
C LEU A 117 -16.39 16.07 -13.00
N ALA A 118 -15.93 15.82 -14.23
CA ALA A 118 -14.72 15.04 -14.47
C ALA A 118 -13.48 15.66 -13.76
N SER A 119 -13.44 16.98 -13.59
CA SER A 119 -12.40 17.70 -12.86
C SER A 119 -12.39 17.37 -11.36
N GLU A 120 -13.56 17.20 -10.74
CA GLU A 120 -13.70 16.84 -9.32
C GLU A 120 -13.20 15.42 -9.06
N ILE A 121 -13.55 14.49 -9.96
CA ILE A 121 -13.07 13.10 -9.91
C ILE A 121 -11.54 13.06 -10.05
N GLN A 122 -10.99 13.82 -11.00
CA GLN A 122 -9.53 13.91 -11.20
C GLN A 122 -8.82 14.49 -9.97
N ARG A 123 -9.40 15.52 -9.34
CA ARG A 123 -8.86 16.13 -8.12
C ARG A 123 -8.80 15.15 -6.96
N ILE A 124 -9.89 14.45 -6.65
CA ILE A 124 -9.90 13.39 -5.61
C ILE A 124 -8.87 12.31 -5.94
N THR A 125 -8.80 11.89 -7.21
CA THR A 125 -7.86 10.83 -7.64
C THR A 125 -6.41 11.26 -7.43
N ALA A 126 -6.08 12.53 -7.69
CA ALA A 126 -4.75 13.08 -7.44
C ALA A 126 -4.41 13.05 -5.94
N LYS A 127 -5.32 13.51 -5.08
CA LYS A 127 -5.15 13.48 -3.61
C LYS A 127 -5.00 12.05 -3.08
N ALA A 128 -5.81 11.11 -3.58
CA ALA A 128 -5.66 9.69 -3.25
C ALA A 128 -4.27 9.13 -3.63
N LYS A 129 -3.71 9.62 -4.75
CA LYS A 129 -2.34 9.26 -5.19
C LYS A 129 -1.28 9.82 -4.26
N GLU A 130 -1.45 11.04 -3.77
CA GLU A 130 -0.56 11.64 -2.76
C GLU A 130 -0.59 10.86 -1.45
N CYS A 131 -1.77 10.49 -0.95
CA CYS A 131 -1.91 9.59 0.21
C CYS A 131 -1.15 8.27 0.01
N SER A 132 -1.25 7.70 -1.19
CA SER A 132 -0.59 6.44 -1.55
C SER A 132 0.93 6.53 -1.54
N ILE A 133 1.46 7.64 -2.08
CA ILE A 133 2.89 7.92 -2.05
C ILE A 133 3.36 8.12 -0.62
N ALA A 134 2.68 8.95 0.18
CA ALA A 134 3.03 9.20 1.58
C ALA A 134 3.01 7.90 2.40
N TYR A 135 1.98 7.07 2.23
CA TYR A 135 1.89 5.78 2.91
C TYR A 135 2.99 4.80 2.47
N SER A 136 3.34 4.79 1.18
CA SER A 136 4.43 3.96 0.67
C SER A 136 5.77 4.32 1.30
N LEU A 137 6.03 5.62 1.52
CA LEU A 137 7.22 6.07 2.25
C LEU A 137 7.23 5.56 3.70
N VAL A 138 6.08 5.61 4.38
CA VAL A 138 5.96 5.02 5.72
C VAL A 138 6.29 3.53 5.71
N ILE A 139 5.77 2.76 4.75
CA ILE A 139 6.09 1.33 4.62
C ILE A 139 7.59 1.13 4.38
N LEU A 140 8.21 1.93 3.52
CA LEU A 140 9.62 1.78 3.16
C LEU A 140 10.55 2.12 4.33
N HIS A 141 10.30 3.22 5.04
CA HIS A 141 11.18 3.70 6.11
C HIS A 141 10.90 3.04 7.46
N TRP A 142 9.63 2.73 7.74
CA TRP A 142 9.19 2.26 9.06
C TRP A 142 8.68 0.82 9.05
N GLY A 143 8.36 0.25 7.90
CA GLY A 143 7.95 -1.15 7.81
C GLY A 143 9.06 -2.10 8.29
N ASN A 144 8.68 -3.14 9.03
CA ASN A 144 9.57 -4.22 9.43
C ASN A 144 9.16 -5.52 8.72
N LEU A 145 9.65 -5.68 7.49
CA LEU A 145 9.36 -6.87 6.68
C LEU A 145 9.92 -8.18 7.27
N ARG A 146 10.86 -8.09 8.23
CA ARG A 146 11.47 -9.26 8.88
C ARG A 146 10.59 -9.79 10.01
N ASP A 147 10.00 -8.91 10.81
CA ASP A 147 9.14 -9.28 11.95
C ASP A 147 7.70 -8.82 11.71
N ARG A 148 6.91 -9.74 11.14
CA ARG A 148 5.54 -9.49 10.70
C ARG A 148 4.58 -9.13 11.82
N ASN A 149 4.75 -9.69 13.02
CA ASN A 149 3.88 -9.40 14.15
C ASN A 149 4.15 -8.01 14.70
N LYS A 150 5.43 -7.61 14.73
CA LYS A 150 5.78 -6.22 15.02
C LYS A 150 5.22 -5.31 13.93
N ASP A 151 5.35 -5.64 12.66
CA ASP A 151 4.83 -4.80 11.60
C ASP A 151 3.32 -4.55 11.72
N GLN A 152 2.55 -5.61 12.00
CA GLN A 152 1.11 -5.52 12.24
C GLN A 152 0.77 -4.58 13.41
N ASN A 153 1.38 -4.79 14.58
CA ASN A 153 1.13 -3.95 15.76
C ASN A 153 1.50 -2.48 15.54
N PHE A 154 2.53 -2.23 14.72
CA PHE A 154 2.93 -0.87 14.33
C PHE A 154 1.85 -0.21 13.48
N PHE A 155 1.38 -0.87 12.42
CA PHE A 155 0.35 -0.31 11.54
C PHE A 155 -1.01 -0.21 12.22
N ASP A 156 -1.39 -1.13 13.10
CA ASP A 156 -2.63 -1.02 13.88
C ASP A 156 -2.58 0.17 14.84
N SER A 157 -1.42 0.39 15.50
CA SER A 157 -1.19 1.59 16.32
C SER A 157 -1.25 2.87 15.49
N MET A 158 -0.70 2.84 14.26
CA MET A 158 -0.74 3.97 13.33
C MET A 158 -2.18 4.29 12.91
N ILE A 159 -2.97 3.29 12.52
CA ILE A 159 -4.38 3.48 12.12
C ILE A 159 -5.18 4.02 13.31
N TYR A 160 -4.98 3.45 14.51
CA TYR A 160 -5.63 3.91 15.73
C TYR A 160 -5.37 5.40 16.00
N ILE A 161 -4.09 5.82 15.99
CA ILE A 161 -3.77 7.21 16.26
C ILE A 161 -4.25 8.14 15.14
N LEU A 162 -4.21 7.70 13.87
CA LEU A 162 -4.74 8.47 12.74
C LEU A 162 -6.24 8.75 12.90
N GLU A 163 -7.04 7.75 13.26
CA GLU A 163 -8.47 7.94 13.54
C GLU A 163 -8.68 8.99 14.64
N ARG A 164 -7.94 8.89 15.75
CA ARG A 164 -8.03 9.81 16.89
C ARG A 164 -7.59 11.24 16.60
N ILE A 165 -6.63 11.41 15.68
CA ILE A 165 -6.22 12.72 15.20
C ILE A 165 -7.33 13.30 14.34
N MET A 166 -7.84 12.54 13.37
CA MET A 166 -8.88 13.02 12.43
C MET A 166 -10.19 13.38 13.15
N GLU A 167 -10.51 12.73 14.27
CA GLU A 167 -11.65 13.08 15.13
C GLU A 167 -11.65 14.56 15.58
N GLU A 168 -10.48 15.21 15.71
CA GLU A 168 -10.37 16.61 16.13
C GLU A 168 -10.56 17.63 14.99
N PHE A 169 -10.53 17.17 13.74
CA PHE A 169 -10.56 18.06 12.57
C PHE A 169 -11.86 17.97 11.77
N PHE A 170 -12.76 17.05 12.14
CA PHE A 170 -14.04 16.85 11.48
C PHE A 170 -15.18 16.85 12.49
N ASP A 171 -16.31 17.44 12.10
CA ASP A 171 -17.53 17.43 12.92
C ASP A 171 -18.00 16.00 13.18
N ARG A 172 -18.69 15.78 14.30
CA ARG A 172 -19.14 14.44 14.73
C ARG A 172 -19.93 13.68 13.66
N HIS A 173 -20.74 14.40 12.86
CA HIS A 173 -21.51 13.82 11.76
C HIS A 173 -20.61 13.33 10.61
N ASP A 174 -19.66 14.17 10.19
CA ASP A 174 -18.75 13.90 9.09
C ASP A 174 -17.67 12.90 9.47
N TYR A 175 -17.20 12.96 10.72
CA TYR A 175 -16.16 12.08 11.25
C TYR A 175 -16.53 10.60 11.13
N LYS A 176 -17.81 10.24 11.26
CA LYS A 176 -18.25 8.86 11.05
C LYS A 176 -17.84 8.34 9.66
N LYS A 177 -18.06 9.14 8.62
CA LYS A 177 -17.70 8.81 7.23
C LYS A 177 -16.18 8.81 7.05
N VAL A 178 -15.49 9.78 7.66
CA VAL A 178 -14.02 9.85 7.63
C VAL A 178 -13.39 8.63 8.28
N LYS A 179 -13.92 8.17 9.42
CA LYS A 179 -13.47 6.96 10.11
C LYS A 179 -13.66 5.72 9.24
N GLU A 180 -14.82 5.57 8.59
CA GLU A 180 -15.08 4.49 7.64
C GLU A 180 -14.09 4.54 6.47
N GLU A 181 -13.78 5.72 5.96
CA GLU A 181 -12.81 5.92 4.88
C GLU A 181 -11.37 5.60 5.31
N ILE A 182 -10.91 6.02 6.50
CA ILE A 182 -9.60 5.65 7.04
C ILE A 182 -9.49 4.13 7.18
N ASN A 183 -10.53 3.49 7.74
CA ASN A 183 -10.59 2.03 7.81
C ASN A 183 -10.50 1.40 6.42
N ARG A 184 -11.23 1.93 5.44
CA ARG A 184 -11.17 1.46 4.06
C ARG A 184 -9.78 1.64 3.45
N LEU A 185 -9.14 2.79 3.65
CA LEU A 185 -7.80 3.08 3.12
C LEU A 185 -6.79 2.02 3.56
N PHE A 186 -6.76 1.69 4.85
CA PHE A 186 -5.70 0.88 5.45
C PHE A 186 -6.07 -0.59 5.73
N ARG A 187 -7.35 -0.94 5.90
CA ARG A 187 -7.78 -2.32 6.26
C ARG A 187 -8.24 -3.18 5.07
N THR A 188 -7.99 -2.74 3.84
CA THR A 188 -8.23 -3.59 2.67
C THR A 188 -7.28 -4.77 2.62
N ASN A 189 -7.71 -5.88 1.99
CA ASN A 189 -6.93 -7.13 1.90
C ASN A 189 -5.51 -6.97 1.38
N THR A 190 -5.25 -5.99 0.54
CA THR A 190 -3.88 -5.75 0.07
C THR A 190 -2.94 -5.26 1.17
N PHE A 191 -3.47 -4.57 2.19
CA PHE A 191 -2.70 -4.05 3.32
C PHE A 191 -2.94 -4.82 4.62
N ASN A 192 -4.09 -5.48 4.78
CA ASN A 192 -4.40 -6.34 5.91
C ASN A 192 -3.55 -7.62 5.86
N MET A 193 -2.41 -7.61 6.56
CA MET A 193 -1.49 -8.75 6.58
C MET A 193 -2.11 -10.01 7.17
N GLN A 194 -3.00 -9.89 8.16
CA GLN A 194 -3.66 -11.04 8.78
C GLN A 194 -4.55 -11.77 7.78
N LYS A 195 -5.39 -11.06 7.02
CA LYS A 195 -6.22 -11.67 5.97
C LYS A 195 -5.37 -12.27 4.85
N ARG A 196 -4.31 -11.58 4.41
CA ARG A 196 -3.37 -12.14 3.42
C ARG A 196 -2.76 -13.44 3.93
N ARG A 197 -2.37 -13.47 5.20
CA ARG A 197 -1.85 -14.66 5.85
C ARG A 197 -2.89 -15.77 5.88
N HIS A 198 -4.12 -15.49 6.32
CA HIS A 198 -5.18 -16.50 6.34
C HIS A 198 -5.41 -17.11 4.96
N ILE A 199 -5.48 -16.29 3.91
CA ILE A 199 -5.61 -16.77 2.52
C ILE A 199 -4.42 -17.65 2.11
N VAL A 200 -3.20 -17.23 2.45
CA VAL A 200 -1.97 -18.00 2.14
C VAL A 200 -1.91 -19.30 2.95
N ASP A 201 -2.24 -19.26 4.24
CA ASP A 201 -2.24 -20.41 5.15
C ASP A 201 -3.32 -21.42 4.74
N GLU A 202 -4.52 -20.97 4.36
CA GLU A 202 -5.57 -21.81 3.77
C GLU A 202 -5.14 -22.42 2.43
N TYR A 203 -4.44 -21.64 1.60
CA TYR A 203 -3.92 -22.13 0.33
C TYR A 203 -2.84 -23.20 0.55
N ILE A 204 -1.90 -22.97 1.49
CA ILE A 204 -0.88 -23.96 1.86
C ILE A 204 -1.52 -25.20 2.50
N LYS A 205 -2.57 -25.02 3.31
CA LYS A 205 -3.33 -26.15 3.90
C LYS A 205 -3.99 -27.01 2.82
N LYS A 206 -4.49 -26.39 1.75
CA LYS A 206 -5.06 -27.10 0.58
C LYS A 206 -3.99 -27.70 -0.32
N PHE A 207 -2.83 -27.06 -0.45
CA PHE A 207 -1.71 -27.47 -1.31
C PHE A 207 -0.38 -27.48 -0.52
N PRO A 208 -0.13 -28.50 0.32
CA PRO A 208 1.06 -28.55 1.19
C PRO A 208 2.39 -28.47 0.44
N GLN A 209 2.44 -28.92 -0.82
CA GLN A 209 3.61 -28.83 -1.70
C GLN A 209 4.06 -27.38 -2.02
N MET A 210 3.18 -26.40 -1.79
CA MET A 210 3.45 -24.97 -1.96
C MET A 210 4.14 -24.33 -0.74
N ASN A 211 4.32 -25.08 0.35
CA ASN A 211 5.04 -24.56 1.52
C ASN A 211 6.55 -24.44 1.23
N ASP A 212 7.00 -23.23 0.92
CA ASP A 212 8.42 -22.92 0.71
C ASP A 212 9.22 -22.78 2.03
N ALA A 213 8.56 -22.84 3.19
CA ALA A 213 9.19 -22.60 4.50
C ALA A 213 9.96 -23.81 5.06
N GLY A 214 9.97 -24.95 4.38
CA GLY A 214 10.86 -26.06 4.73
C GLY A 214 12.31 -25.72 4.38
N ASP A 215 13.26 -26.14 5.22
CA ASP A 215 14.69 -26.10 4.89
C ASP A 215 14.95 -26.97 3.64
N LEU A 216 14.75 -26.40 2.44
CA LEU A 216 15.06 -27.04 1.15
C LEU A 216 16.50 -27.56 1.10
N LYS A 217 17.38 -27.01 1.95
CA LYS A 217 18.77 -27.42 2.12
C LYS A 217 18.95 -28.76 2.85
N LYS A 218 17.93 -29.27 3.53
CA LYS A 218 17.96 -30.54 4.28
C LYS A 218 17.08 -31.62 3.66
N GLU A 219 16.33 -31.31 2.61
CA GLU A 219 15.48 -32.28 1.94
C GLU A 219 16.24 -33.07 0.87
N ASN A 220 15.92 -34.36 0.76
CA ASN A 220 16.46 -35.23 -0.27
C ASN A 220 16.06 -34.67 -1.67
N PRO A 221 16.99 -34.56 -2.64
CA PRO A 221 16.71 -34.07 -3.99
C PRO A 221 15.50 -34.74 -4.67
N GLU A 222 15.26 -36.02 -4.43
CA GLU A 222 14.09 -36.73 -5.00
C GLU A 222 12.76 -36.15 -4.49
N LYS A 223 12.69 -35.80 -3.21
CA LYS A 223 11.51 -35.15 -2.62
C LYS A 223 11.32 -33.74 -3.16
N ILE A 224 12.41 -33.04 -3.49
CA ILE A 224 12.35 -31.72 -4.12
C ILE A 224 11.76 -31.84 -5.54
N ILE A 225 12.24 -32.80 -6.33
CA ILE A 225 11.72 -33.06 -7.69
C ILE A 225 10.23 -33.41 -7.62
N GLN A 226 9.84 -34.31 -6.73
CA GLN A 226 8.43 -34.69 -6.55
C GLN A 226 7.56 -33.50 -6.15
N LYS A 227 8.04 -32.62 -5.26
CA LYS A 227 7.33 -31.37 -4.92
C LYS A 227 7.22 -30.44 -6.12
N VAL A 228 8.26 -30.32 -6.95
CA VAL A 228 8.25 -29.49 -8.16
C VAL A 228 7.23 -30.02 -9.17
N GLU A 229 7.18 -31.34 -9.40
CA GLU A 229 6.17 -31.98 -10.25
C GLU A 229 4.75 -31.75 -9.71
N GLN A 230 4.55 -31.92 -8.41
CA GLN A 230 3.27 -31.66 -7.77
C GLN A 230 2.83 -30.19 -7.86
N ARG A 231 3.77 -29.23 -7.94
CA ARG A 231 3.46 -27.81 -8.14
C ARG A 231 2.91 -27.51 -9.52
N PHE A 232 3.37 -28.21 -10.56
CA PHE A 232 2.83 -28.05 -11.91
C PHE A 232 1.36 -28.50 -12.01
N ASN A 233 0.95 -29.44 -11.14
CA ASN A 233 -0.42 -29.93 -11.06
C ASN A 233 -1.32 -29.09 -10.14
N VAL A 234 -0.79 -28.11 -9.41
CA VAL A 234 -1.61 -27.19 -8.64
C VAL A 234 -2.35 -26.27 -9.63
N PRO A 235 -3.70 -26.27 -9.64
CA PRO A 235 -4.43 -25.33 -10.46
C PRO A 235 -3.92 -23.93 -10.19
N ASN A 236 -3.73 -23.14 -11.25
CA ASN A 236 -3.39 -21.73 -11.16
C ASN A 236 -4.60 -20.93 -10.61
N LEU A 237 -5.11 -21.35 -9.45
CA LEU A 237 -5.98 -20.58 -8.59
C LEU A 237 -5.22 -19.31 -8.34
N ASN A 238 -5.69 -18.26 -8.98
CA ASN A 238 -5.10 -16.94 -8.89
C ASN A 238 -5.36 -16.50 -7.44
N ILE A 239 -4.48 -16.85 -6.51
CA ILE A 239 -4.49 -16.34 -5.14
C ILE A 239 -4.55 -14.81 -5.20
N LYS A 240 -3.89 -14.23 -6.21
CA LYS A 240 -4.00 -12.82 -6.57
C LYS A 240 -5.44 -12.38 -6.85
N LEU A 241 -6.28 -13.18 -7.53
CA LEU A 241 -7.71 -12.87 -7.67
C LEU A 241 -8.41 -12.92 -6.32
N GLN A 242 -8.19 -13.93 -5.47
CA GLN A 242 -8.84 -13.99 -4.15
C GLN A 242 -8.41 -12.84 -3.22
N MET A 243 -7.12 -12.49 -3.21
CA MET A 243 -6.59 -11.32 -2.48
C MET A 243 -7.14 -9.99 -3.02
N ASN A 244 -7.56 -9.97 -4.29
CA ASN A 244 -8.13 -8.80 -4.96
C ASN A 244 -9.68 -8.84 -5.04
N ALA A 245 -10.31 -9.96 -4.64
CA ALA A 245 -11.73 -10.21 -4.82
C ALA A 245 -12.57 -9.67 -3.67
N GLU A 246 -11.97 -9.41 -2.49
CA GLU A 246 -12.67 -8.72 -1.42
C GLU A 246 -12.95 -7.28 -1.84
N LYS A 247 -14.18 -7.12 -2.28
CA LYS A 247 -14.86 -5.84 -2.41
C LYS A 247 -15.06 -5.32 -0.99
N SER A 248 -14.44 -4.19 -0.64
CA SER A 248 -14.91 -3.38 0.48
C SER A 248 -16.40 -3.12 0.30
N GLU A 249 -17.23 -3.63 1.20
CA GLU A 249 -18.67 -3.30 1.25
C GLU A 249 -18.87 -1.79 1.39
N ILE A 250 -17.90 -1.15 2.07
CA ILE A 250 -17.78 0.30 2.16
C ILE A 250 -17.25 0.80 0.81
N LYS A 251 -18.18 1.13 -0.08
CA LYS A 251 -17.90 1.99 -1.24
C LYS A 251 -17.94 3.44 -0.74
N PRO A 252 -17.02 4.31 -1.18
CA PRO A 252 -17.27 5.74 -1.08
C PRO A 252 -18.62 6.04 -1.75
N MET A 253 -19.48 6.84 -1.11
CA MET A 253 -20.88 6.95 -1.56
C MET A 253 -20.97 7.48 -3.00
N PHE A 254 -20.07 8.37 -3.40
CA PHE A 254 -20.03 8.92 -4.76
C PHE A 254 -19.68 7.90 -5.87
N ILE A 255 -19.15 6.71 -5.52
CA ILE A 255 -18.89 5.61 -6.47
C ILE A 255 -20.16 4.77 -6.69
N LYS A 256 -21.19 4.88 -5.85
CA LYS A 256 -22.41 4.08 -6.01
C LYS A 256 -23.18 4.42 -7.30
N ASN A 257 -23.15 5.67 -7.76
CA ASN A 257 -24.09 6.18 -8.78
C ASN A 257 -23.45 6.74 -10.07
N THR A 258 -22.12 6.76 -10.21
CA THR A 258 -21.49 7.12 -11.49
C THR A 258 -21.46 5.91 -12.45
N PRO A 259 -21.40 6.07 -13.79
CA PRO A 259 -21.15 4.97 -14.74
C PRO A 259 -19.82 4.23 -14.49
N CYS A 260 -18.97 4.83 -13.65
CA CYS A 260 -17.78 4.26 -13.04
C CYS A 260 -18.08 3.32 -11.84
N GLY A 261 -19.34 3.08 -11.49
CA GLY A 261 -19.76 2.26 -10.34
C GLY A 261 -19.44 0.76 -10.47
N SER A 262 -18.93 0.33 -11.63
CA SER A 262 -18.38 -1.01 -11.88
C SER A 262 -16.90 -1.16 -11.49
N TYR A 263 -16.21 -0.08 -11.09
CA TYR A 263 -14.83 -0.12 -10.58
C TYR A 263 -14.82 -0.56 -9.10
N ASN A 264 -15.01 -1.86 -8.93
CA ASN A 264 -15.27 -2.58 -7.69
C ASN A 264 -14.26 -2.27 -6.55
N ALA A 265 -14.73 -1.55 -5.52
CA ALA A 265 -14.57 -1.85 -4.10
C ALA A 265 -13.16 -2.07 -3.50
N ARG A 266 -12.08 -1.78 -4.21
CA ARG A 266 -10.72 -1.75 -3.66
C ARG A 266 -10.43 -0.38 -3.04
N SER A 267 -9.55 -0.34 -2.05
CA SER A 267 -9.05 0.93 -1.49
C SER A 267 -8.38 1.74 -2.61
N PRO A 268 -8.50 3.07 -2.64
CA PRO A 268 -7.88 3.89 -3.67
C PRO A 268 -6.37 3.71 -3.67
N LEU A 269 -5.77 3.54 -2.47
CA LEU A 269 -4.34 3.25 -2.31
C LEU A 269 -3.96 1.95 -3.01
N VAL A 270 -4.80 0.91 -2.86
CA VAL A 270 -4.60 -0.39 -3.53
C VAL A 270 -4.72 -0.27 -5.05
N ALA A 271 -5.75 0.42 -5.53
CA ALA A 271 -5.97 0.62 -6.96
C ALA A 271 -4.77 1.34 -7.61
N LEU A 272 -4.18 2.30 -6.88
CA LEU A 272 -3.03 3.06 -7.33
C LEU A 272 -1.71 2.28 -7.28
N LEU A 273 -1.43 1.55 -6.19
CA LEU A 273 -0.19 0.78 -6.06
C LEU A 273 -0.21 -0.54 -6.85
N TYR A 274 -1.36 -1.18 -6.92
CA TYR A 274 -1.54 -2.51 -7.49
C TYR A 274 -2.74 -2.57 -8.44
N PRO A 275 -2.69 -1.84 -9.57
CA PRO A 275 -3.78 -1.82 -10.54
C PRO A 275 -4.02 -3.22 -11.11
N SER A 276 -5.29 -3.61 -11.17
CA SER A 276 -5.79 -4.80 -11.84
C SER A 276 -5.54 -4.76 -13.35
N THR A 277 -5.68 -5.89 -14.04
CA THR A 277 -5.50 -5.96 -15.50
C THR A 277 -6.47 -5.02 -16.23
N LYS A 278 -7.73 -4.94 -15.79
CA LYS A 278 -8.73 -4.02 -16.37
C LYS A 278 -8.36 -2.55 -16.13
N GLU A 279 -7.88 -2.19 -14.94
CA GLU A 279 -7.40 -0.82 -14.66
C GLU A 279 -6.18 -0.47 -15.52
N LYS A 280 -5.25 -1.41 -15.70
CA LYS A 280 -4.10 -1.23 -16.61
C LYS A 280 -4.55 -0.99 -18.05
N MET A 281 -5.54 -1.73 -18.55
CA MET A 281 -6.11 -1.51 -19.88
C MET A 281 -6.73 -0.12 -20.00
N HIS A 282 -7.54 0.30 -19.01
CA HIS A 282 -8.16 1.62 -19.04
C HIS A 282 -7.12 2.74 -18.96
N ILE A 283 -6.09 2.61 -18.12
CA ILE A 283 -4.98 3.58 -18.05
C ILE A 283 -4.30 3.68 -19.42
N TYR A 284 -4.01 2.52 -20.03
CA TYR A 284 -3.40 2.44 -21.35
C TYR A 284 -4.27 3.10 -22.43
N ASP A 285 -5.57 2.82 -22.46
CA ASP A 285 -6.50 3.43 -23.42
C ASP A 285 -6.63 4.95 -23.23
N LYS A 286 -6.59 5.42 -21.98
CA LYS A 286 -6.61 6.86 -21.68
C LYS A 286 -5.33 7.54 -22.15
N ASP A 287 -4.17 6.95 -21.91
CA ASP A 287 -2.88 7.46 -22.36
C ASP A 287 -2.77 7.41 -23.88
N ARG A 288 -3.32 6.37 -24.50
CA ARG A 288 -3.46 6.27 -25.95
C ARG A 288 -4.33 7.38 -26.51
N LYS A 289 -5.52 7.64 -25.95
CA LYS A 289 -6.40 8.73 -26.40
C LYS A 289 -5.71 10.10 -26.29
N LYS A 290 -4.90 10.31 -25.24
CA LYS A 290 -4.06 11.51 -25.11
C LYS A 290 -2.98 11.60 -26.20
N ARG A 291 -2.36 10.47 -26.58
CA ARG A 291 -1.37 10.43 -27.67
C ARG A 291 -2.00 10.57 -29.07
N GLN A 292 -3.21 10.04 -29.26
CA GLN A 292 -3.96 10.15 -30.52
C GLN A 292 -4.54 11.55 -30.73
N SER A 293 -4.92 12.25 -29.65
CA SER A 293 -5.28 13.67 -29.76
C SER A 293 -4.09 14.55 -30.15
N SER A 294 -2.85 14.11 -29.91
CA SER A 294 -1.63 14.76 -30.43
C SER A 294 -1.18 14.27 -31.81
N ILE A 295 -1.66 13.12 -32.29
CA ILE A 295 -1.21 12.47 -33.54
C ILE A 295 -2.44 11.85 -34.20
N GLY A 296 -3.01 12.55 -35.19
CA GLY A 296 -4.33 12.27 -35.79
C GLY A 296 -4.49 10.90 -36.49
N GLY A 297 -4.56 9.81 -35.71
CA GLY A 297 -4.75 8.46 -36.21
C GLY A 297 -5.50 7.56 -35.22
N SER A 298 -6.83 7.49 -35.36
CA SER A 298 -7.70 6.62 -34.58
C SER A 298 -7.79 5.22 -35.20
N ARG A 299 -6.89 4.31 -34.80
CA ARG A 299 -7.20 2.87 -34.82
C ARG A 299 -7.69 2.48 -33.43
N ILE A 300 -8.54 1.46 -33.30
CA ILE A 300 -8.90 0.81 -32.02
C ILE A 300 -8.10 -0.51 -31.97
N LEU A 301 -7.52 -0.86 -30.82
CA LEU A 301 -6.80 -2.14 -30.64
C LEU A 301 -7.73 -3.11 -29.93
N ASN A 302 -7.67 -4.39 -30.29
CA ASN A 302 -8.44 -5.43 -29.61
C ASN A 302 -7.71 -5.90 -28.32
N GLU A 303 -8.44 -6.63 -27.48
CA GLU A 303 -7.95 -7.12 -26.18
C GLU A 303 -6.70 -8.02 -26.30
N ASN A 304 -6.58 -8.75 -27.42
CA ASN A 304 -5.43 -9.61 -27.70
C ASN A 304 -4.17 -8.80 -28.00
N GLU A 305 -4.29 -7.71 -28.75
CA GLU A 305 -3.17 -6.79 -29.07
C GLU A 305 -2.66 -6.10 -27.80
N VAL A 306 -3.56 -5.64 -26.93
CA VAL A 306 -3.17 -5.02 -25.65
C VAL A 306 -2.50 -6.04 -24.72
N SER A 307 -3.04 -7.26 -24.64
CA SER A 307 -2.45 -8.35 -23.85
C SER A 307 -1.07 -8.77 -24.37
N PHE A 308 -0.86 -8.70 -25.69
CA PHE A 308 0.43 -8.92 -26.32
C PHE A 308 1.42 -7.80 -25.95
N MET A 309 1.00 -6.54 -26.03
CA MET A 309 1.84 -5.40 -25.66
C MET A 309 2.25 -5.42 -24.18
N ILE A 310 1.33 -5.75 -23.27
CA ILE A 310 1.65 -5.91 -21.84
C ILE A 310 2.70 -7.01 -21.61
N ARG A 311 2.61 -8.13 -22.35
CA ARG A 311 3.62 -9.19 -22.29
C ARG A 311 4.97 -8.70 -22.82
N HIS A 312 4.97 -7.96 -23.92
CA HIS A 312 6.16 -7.42 -24.54
C HIS A 312 6.89 -6.40 -23.62
N ASP A 313 6.15 -5.53 -22.93
CA ASP A 313 6.74 -4.58 -21.98
C ASP A 313 7.35 -5.27 -20.75
N ARG A 314 6.72 -6.35 -20.25
CA ARG A 314 7.33 -7.17 -19.19
C ARG A 314 8.63 -7.81 -19.65
N TYR A 315 8.68 -8.29 -20.88
CA TYR A 315 9.88 -8.86 -21.46
C TYR A 315 11.00 -7.83 -21.57
N LYS A 316 10.69 -6.60 -22.04
CA LYS A 316 11.65 -5.48 -22.04
C LYS A 316 12.16 -5.15 -20.65
N GLN A 317 11.29 -5.04 -19.64
CA GLN A 317 11.69 -4.75 -18.26
C GLN A 317 12.60 -5.85 -17.67
N GLN A 318 12.32 -7.12 -17.95
CA GLN A 318 13.19 -8.22 -17.53
C GLN A 318 14.57 -8.16 -18.19
N ASN A 319 14.63 -7.81 -19.47
CA ASN A 319 15.90 -7.67 -20.18
C ASN A 319 16.70 -6.46 -19.69
N LEU A 320 16.05 -5.33 -19.38
CA LEU A 320 16.71 -4.19 -18.73
C LEU A 320 17.30 -4.56 -17.37
N GLN A 321 16.56 -5.30 -16.54
CA GLN A 321 17.08 -5.77 -15.25
C GLN A 321 18.26 -6.74 -15.41
N LYS A 322 18.22 -7.62 -16.42
CA LYS A 322 19.35 -8.51 -16.75
C LYS A 322 20.57 -7.71 -17.22
N ALA A 323 20.39 -6.71 -18.07
CA ALA A 323 21.47 -5.84 -18.54
C ALA A 323 22.12 -5.05 -17.38
N GLN A 324 21.31 -4.52 -16.45
CA GLN A 324 21.81 -3.83 -15.26
C GLN A 324 22.61 -4.77 -14.34
N ARG A 325 22.19 -6.03 -14.19
CA ARG A 325 22.95 -7.04 -13.44
C ARG A 325 24.22 -7.49 -14.15
N GLY A 326 24.22 -7.57 -15.48
CA GLY A 326 25.41 -7.88 -16.27
C GLY A 326 26.49 -6.79 -16.14
N ASN A 327 26.08 -5.52 -16.15
CA ASN A 327 27.01 -4.40 -15.98
C ASN A 327 27.58 -4.32 -14.55
N SER A 328 26.84 -4.77 -13.51
CA SER A 328 27.39 -4.79 -12.14
C SER A 328 28.39 -5.94 -11.89
N LEU A 329 28.39 -6.97 -12.75
CA LEU A 329 29.39 -8.04 -12.69
C LEU A 329 30.70 -7.64 -13.35
N LEU A 330 30.66 -6.84 -14.43
CA LEU A 330 31.86 -6.30 -15.07
C LEU A 330 32.56 -5.22 -14.23
N SER A 331 31.82 -4.48 -13.39
CA SER A 331 32.40 -3.49 -12.47
C SER A 331 33.07 -4.11 -11.23
N MET A 332 32.93 -5.42 -10.99
CA MET A 332 33.61 -6.13 -9.90
C MET A 332 34.84 -6.92 -10.37
N SER A 333 35.18 -6.86 -11.66
CA SER A 333 36.36 -7.51 -12.23
C SER A 333 37.58 -6.58 -12.39
N PHE A 334 37.47 -5.33 -11.93
CA PHE A 334 38.50 -4.28 -12.05
C PHE A 334 38.91 -3.67 -10.69
N LEU A 335 38.64 -4.38 -9.59
CA LEU A 335 39.22 -4.18 -8.26
C LEU A 335 39.79 -5.51 -7.80
#